data_AF-A0A554VK63-F1
#
_entry.id   AF-A0A554VK63-F1
#
_cell.length_a   1.000
_cell.length_b   1.000
_cell.length_c   1.000
_cell.angle_alpha   90.00
_cell.angle_beta   90.00
_cell.angle_gamma   90.00
#
_symmetry.space_group_name_H-M   'P 1'
#
loop_
_entity.id
_entity.type
_entity.pdbx_description
1 polymer ?
#
loop_
_entity_poly.entity_id
_entity_poly.type
_entity_poly.pdbx_seq_one_letter_code
_entity_poly.pdbx_strand_id
1 'polypeptide(L)'
;MSGPKVVRIVTPEERRIIKQKWLTSLRSKIEDIKEYALKHGVLDEDLSMSLEETLQHYQSISEDDYSKIEREVPGQIQYLEKEKKNLVQKVVKQRASKWETYKNLKSTHNELRFLLQKKKIEFEDFKEPLVISEAEIEQYSQKIDGLYKTLKDVAFNEQKLTDEQIEIQKRLSAGNSLLSVKEWGSNLPKVLSRLKKLENTLKEMYVQGFSQDKTQEFIQRCNALNDKDVNYPLLIDSLIIEAAAFTKTQLELNDIKEALKNAIAQLETLALEIKFIKKWKELLKSDNLVKLQEALERATHLYKEESQKIIVETRRVAIKKALKSAGYEVNDSMETAWVENGRLVVKKAKNSLYGVEFMSPKNLSRIQARIVADENRKNERTPNLDKNQEEIWCDEFDEIKEILESEDLSIIIDKMQEPGAIKLKEVNLDDGYHQSSRSVRRGKQL
;
A
#
# COMPACT_ATOMS: atom_id res chain seq x y z
N MET A 1 -1.90 -40.90 20.41
CA MET A 1 -3.06 -41.79 20.15
C MET A 1 -4.16 -41.03 19.40
N SER A 2 -4.16 -41.03 18.06
CA SER A 2 -5.27 -40.45 17.30
C SER A 2 -5.44 -41.02 15.88
N GLY A 3 -6.67 -41.37 15.52
CA GLY A 3 -7.13 -41.55 14.15
C GLY A 3 -7.04 -40.26 13.28
N PRO A 4 -8.11 -39.76 12.64
CA PRO A 4 -8.00 -38.72 11.60
C PRO A 4 -7.24 -37.45 12.04
N LYS A 5 -6.21 -37.07 11.27
CA LYS A 5 -5.36 -35.88 11.52
C LYS A 5 -5.53 -34.85 10.41
N VAL A 6 -5.54 -33.56 10.77
CA VAL A 6 -5.41 -32.44 9.83
C VAL A 6 -4.10 -31.72 10.13
N VAL A 7 -3.26 -31.57 9.12
CA VAL A 7 -1.87 -31.11 9.27
C VAL A 7 -1.54 -30.03 8.25
N ARG A 8 -0.83 -28.99 8.66
CA ARG A 8 -0.22 -27.98 7.79
C ARG A 8 1.27 -28.29 7.66
N ILE A 9 1.75 -28.39 6.42
CA ILE A 9 3.16 -28.59 6.10
C ILE A 9 3.75 -27.26 5.60
N VAL A 10 4.83 -26.83 6.24
CA VAL A 10 5.55 -25.61 5.89
C VAL A 10 6.96 -25.99 5.44
N THR A 11 7.29 -25.67 4.18
CA THR A 11 8.60 -25.98 3.58
C THR A 11 9.60 -24.84 3.84
N PRO A 12 10.92 -25.12 3.84
CA PRO A 12 11.95 -24.07 3.90
C PRO A 12 11.76 -23.01 2.82
N GLU A 13 11.40 -23.44 1.61
CA GLU A 13 11.12 -22.55 0.48
C GLU A 13 9.93 -21.62 0.74
N GLU A 14 8.85 -22.12 1.37
CA GLU A 14 7.72 -21.27 1.79
C GLU A 14 8.17 -20.24 2.84
N ARG A 15 8.96 -20.66 3.84
CA ARG A 15 9.50 -19.76 4.88
C ARG A 15 10.33 -18.64 4.25
N ARG A 16 11.22 -19.00 3.32
CA ARG A 16 12.06 -18.07 2.55
C ARG A 16 11.23 -17.08 1.74
N ILE A 17 10.24 -17.57 0.98
CA ILE A 17 9.35 -16.71 0.18
C ILE A 17 8.57 -15.74 1.07
N ILE A 18 8.02 -16.20 2.20
CA ILE A 18 7.29 -15.34 3.14
C ILE A 18 8.21 -14.27 3.72
N LYS A 19 9.40 -14.65 4.19
CA LYS A 19 10.40 -13.71 4.72
C LYS A 19 10.80 -12.68 3.67
N GLN A 20 11.17 -13.11 2.47
CA GLN A 20 11.60 -12.24 1.38
C GLN A 20 10.49 -11.27 0.96
N LYS A 21 9.24 -11.71 0.90
CA LYS A 21 8.09 -10.83 0.61
C LYS A 21 8.00 -9.67 1.59
N TRP A 22 8.06 -9.97 2.89
CA TRP A 22 7.94 -8.97 3.95
C TRP A 22 9.16 -8.05 4.00
N LEU A 23 10.37 -8.61 3.89
CA LEU A 23 11.61 -7.81 3.86
C LEU A 23 11.70 -6.90 2.64
N THR A 24 11.24 -7.36 1.47
CA THR A 24 11.21 -6.54 0.25
C THR A 24 10.23 -5.37 0.41
N SER A 25 9.06 -5.64 0.98
CA SER A 25 8.06 -4.59 1.26
C SER A 25 8.57 -3.57 2.28
N LEU A 26 9.23 -4.05 3.35
CA LEU A 26 9.85 -3.19 4.36
C LEU A 26 10.96 -2.33 3.74
N ARG A 27 11.85 -2.94 2.95
CA ARG A 27 12.93 -2.22 2.27
C ARG A 27 12.38 -1.15 1.32
N SER A 28 11.36 -1.47 0.52
CA SER A 28 10.70 -0.49 -0.36
C SER A 28 10.23 0.72 0.45
N LYS A 29 9.54 0.49 1.57
CA LYS A 29 9.01 1.59 2.40
C LYS A 29 10.11 2.44 3.05
N ILE A 30 11.20 1.81 3.48
CA ILE A 30 12.37 2.52 4.01
C ILE A 30 13.00 3.40 2.93
N GLU A 31 13.24 2.85 1.73
CA GLU A 31 13.78 3.61 0.60
C GLU A 31 12.84 4.76 0.19
N ASP A 32 11.52 4.53 0.18
CA ASP A 32 10.55 5.58 -0.12
C ASP A 32 10.60 6.74 0.90
N ILE A 33 10.85 6.44 2.18
CA ILE A 33 11.02 7.46 3.22
C ILE A 33 12.35 8.19 3.05
N LYS A 34 13.44 7.46 2.77
CA LYS A 34 14.78 8.05 2.53
C LYS A 34 14.77 8.96 1.30
N GLU A 35 14.21 8.50 0.17
CA GLU A 35 14.05 9.29 -1.05
C GLU A 35 13.23 10.56 -0.78
N TYR A 36 12.12 10.44 -0.02
CA TYR A 36 11.29 11.59 0.34
C TYR A 36 12.04 12.59 1.23
N ALA A 37 12.68 12.11 2.30
CA ALA A 37 13.40 12.94 3.25
C ALA A 37 14.59 13.67 2.58
N LEU A 38 15.33 12.97 1.70
CA LEU A 38 16.43 13.54 0.93
C LEU A 38 15.94 14.60 -0.07
N LYS A 39 14.86 14.31 -0.81
CA LYS A 39 14.26 15.27 -1.76
C LYS A 39 13.79 16.56 -1.09
N HIS A 40 13.39 16.48 0.17
CA HIS A 40 12.86 17.63 0.92
C HIS A 40 13.84 18.22 1.94
N GLY A 41 15.07 17.71 2.05
CA GLY A 41 16.08 18.20 2.99
C GLY A 41 15.70 18.01 4.46
N VAL A 42 14.89 16.99 4.77
CA VAL A 42 14.44 16.66 6.14
C VAL A 42 15.03 15.31 6.59
N LEU A 43 16.10 14.85 5.93
CA LEU A 43 16.82 13.66 6.35
C LEU A 43 17.72 14.01 7.53
N ASP A 44 17.41 13.41 8.68
CA ASP A 44 18.22 13.47 9.89
C ASP A 44 19.13 12.24 9.95
N GLU A 45 20.32 12.37 10.54
CA GLU A 45 21.24 11.25 10.75
C GLU A 45 20.59 10.18 11.64
N ASP A 46 19.89 10.62 12.70
CA ASP A 46 19.15 9.74 13.61
C ASP A 46 18.05 8.93 12.88
N LEU A 47 17.34 9.57 11.95
CA LEU A 47 16.32 8.91 11.14
C LEU A 47 16.95 7.88 10.20
N SER A 48 18.06 8.20 9.55
CA SER A 48 18.72 7.26 8.64
C SER A 48 19.25 6.04 9.39
N MET A 49 19.87 6.23 10.55
CA MET A 49 20.37 5.14 11.39
C MET A 49 19.21 4.25 11.87
N SER A 50 18.14 4.84 12.42
CA SER A 50 16.96 4.09 12.88
C SER A 50 16.32 3.21 11.79
N LEU A 51 16.23 3.74 10.57
CA LEU A 51 15.72 2.98 9.41
C LEU A 51 16.64 1.82 9.04
N GLU A 52 17.95 2.00 9.09
CA GLU A 52 18.94 0.96 8.81
C GLU A 52 18.96 -0.12 9.89
N GLU A 53 18.95 0.27 11.16
CA GLU A 53 18.85 -0.65 12.30
C GLU A 53 17.58 -1.50 12.23
N THR A 54 16.44 -0.88 11.89
CA THR A 54 15.16 -1.58 11.69
C THR A 54 15.31 -2.65 10.59
N LEU A 55 15.90 -2.30 9.45
CA LEU A 55 16.07 -3.24 8.35
C LEU A 55 17.03 -4.38 8.73
N GLN A 56 18.15 -4.07 9.39
CA GLN A 56 19.14 -5.05 9.84
C GLN A 56 18.55 -6.02 10.87
N HIS A 57 17.75 -5.52 11.82
CA HIS A 57 17.06 -6.33 12.80
C HIS A 57 16.23 -7.43 12.12
N TYR A 58 15.32 -7.07 11.21
CA TYR A 58 14.47 -8.06 10.55
C TYR A 58 15.21 -8.95 9.55
N GLN A 59 16.32 -8.48 8.96
CA GLN A 59 17.17 -9.30 8.10
C GLN A 59 17.89 -10.41 8.89
N SER A 60 18.31 -10.12 10.12
CA SER A 60 19.04 -11.04 11.00
C SER A 60 18.20 -12.19 11.57
N ILE A 61 16.88 -12.07 11.56
CA ILE A 61 15.96 -13.13 12.02
C ILE A 61 16.09 -14.36 11.12
N SER A 62 16.18 -15.58 11.69
CA SER A 62 16.27 -16.82 10.92
C SER A 62 15.05 -17.00 10.00
N GLU A 63 15.20 -17.76 8.91
CA GLU A 63 14.07 -18.18 8.07
C GLU A 63 13.07 -19.05 8.86
N ASP A 64 13.53 -19.78 9.87
CA ASP A 64 12.68 -20.64 10.70
C ASP A 64 11.70 -19.84 11.57
N ASP A 65 12.08 -18.61 11.94
CA ASP A 65 11.26 -17.67 12.70
C ASP A 65 10.34 -16.81 11.80
N TYR A 66 10.01 -17.28 10.59
CA TYR A 66 9.17 -16.53 9.63
C TYR A 66 7.83 -16.05 10.23
N SER A 67 7.27 -16.79 11.20
CA SER A 67 6.02 -16.42 11.87
C SER A 67 6.16 -15.11 12.67
N LYS A 68 7.34 -14.86 13.24
CA LYS A 68 7.66 -13.60 13.92
C LYS A 68 7.66 -12.45 12.91
N ILE A 69 8.27 -12.65 11.75
CA ILE A 69 8.33 -11.68 10.65
C ILE A 69 6.92 -11.37 10.13
N GLU A 70 6.10 -12.39 9.89
CA GLU A 70 4.73 -12.25 9.40
C GLU A 70 3.82 -11.49 10.38
N ARG A 71 4.10 -11.55 11.68
CA ARG A 71 3.36 -10.83 12.71
C ARG A 71 3.86 -9.39 12.91
N GLU A 72 5.17 -9.18 12.95
CA GLU A 72 5.77 -7.91 13.40
C GLU A 72 6.03 -6.94 12.24
N VAL A 73 6.50 -7.42 11.08
CA VAL A 73 6.82 -6.54 9.94
C VAL A 73 5.62 -5.77 9.40
N PRO A 74 4.39 -6.32 9.30
CA PRO A 74 3.24 -5.51 8.89
C PRO A 74 2.96 -4.36 9.86
N GLY A 75 3.12 -4.58 11.16
CA GLY A 75 3.02 -3.53 12.18
C GLY A 75 4.09 -2.45 12.01
N GLN A 76 5.32 -2.87 11.72
CA GLN A 76 6.42 -1.93 11.45
C GLN A 76 6.19 -1.12 10.16
N ILE A 77 5.69 -1.74 9.09
CA ILE A 77 5.32 -1.02 7.86
C ILE A 77 4.26 0.05 8.16
N GLN A 78 3.24 -0.28 8.96
CA GLN A 78 2.23 0.71 9.37
C GLN A 78 2.82 1.83 10.23
N TYR A 79 3.80 1.54 11.08
CA TYR A 79 4.52 2.54 11.85
C TYR A 79 5.28 3.50 10.91
N LEU A 80 6.05 2.95 9.96
CA LEU A 80 6.79 3.73 8.96
C LEU A 80 5.86 4.58 8.08
N GLU A 81 4.68 4.08 7.73
CA GLU A 81 3.68 4.88 7.01
C GLU A 81 3.18 6.08 7.83
N LYS A 82 3.02 5.92 9.15
CA LYS A 82 2.68 7.05 10.04
C LYS A 82 3.85 8.02 10.15
N GLU A 83 5.07 7.52 10.22
CA GLU A 83 6.26 8.36 10.25
C GLU A 83 6.44 9.17 8.97
N LYS A 84 6.27 8.54 7.79
CA LYS A 84 6.21 9.23 6.49
C LYS A 84 5.15 10.32 6.50
N LYS A 85 3.95 10.04 7.01
CA LYS A 85 2.88 11.05 7.15
C LYS A 85 3.28 12.21 8.06
N ASN A 86 4.00 11.96 9.15
CA ASN A 86 4.50 13.02 10.04
C ASN A 86 5.55 13.89 9.36
N LEU A 87 6.48 13.28 8.61
CA LEU A 87 7.46 14.01 7.79
C LEU A 87 6.77 14.85 6.72
N VAL A 88 5.80 14.28 6.02
CA VAL A 88 4.96 15.00 5.06
C VAL A 88 4.28 16.18 5.74
N GLN A 89 3.69 16.01 6.92
CA GLN A 89 3.07 17.12 7.65
C GLN A 89 4.06 18.23 8.03
N LYS A 90 5.30 17.89 8.40
CA LYS A 90 6.35 18.89 8.68
C LYS A 90 6.67 19.70 7.41
N VAL A 91 6.93 19.02 6.29
CA VAL A 91 7.21 19.66 4.99
C VAL A 91 6.02 20.49 4.52
N VAL A 92 4.80 19.98 4.68
CA VAL A 92 3.55 20.66 4.36
C VAL A 92 3.41 21.96 5.16
N LYS A 93 3.70 21.94 6.47
CA LYS A 93 3.67 23.14 7.32
C LYS A 93 4.67 24.20 6.84
N GLN A 94 5.90 23.79 6.55
CA GLN A 94 6.94 24.71 6.04
C GLN A 94 6.58 25.30 4.67
N ARG A 95 6.00 24.50 3.77
CA ARG A 95 5.53 25.01 2.47
C ARG A 95 4.31 25.90 2.62
N ALA A 96 3.39 25.55 3.50
CA ALA A 96 2.21 26.36 3.78
C ALA A 96 2.59 27.75 4.31
N SER A 97 3.59 27.84 5.21
CA SER A 97 4.09 29.13 5.69
C SER A 97 4.77 29.94 4.58
N LYS A 98 5.61 29.30 3.74
CA LYS A 98 6.22 29.95 2.56
C LYS A 98 5.17 30.50 1.60
N TRP A 99 4.12 29.73 1.33
CA TRP A 99 2.98 30.16 0.52
C TRP A 99 2.23 31.35 1.12
N GLU A 100 1.98 31.32 2.44
CA GLU A 100 1.31 32.42 3.14
C GLU A 100 2.14 33.70 3.11
N THR A 101 3.47 33.61 3.33
CA THR A 101 4.37 34.76 3.21
C THR A 101 4.36 35.33 1.79
N TYR A 102 4.50 34.48 0.77
CA TYR A 102 4.41 34.91 -0.63
C TYR A 102 3.08 35.60 -0.93
N LYS A 103 1.96 35.03 -0.46
CA LYS A 103 0.62 35.60 -0.65
C LYS A 103 0.49 36.97 0.02
N ASN A 104 0.94 37.10 1.27
CA ASN A 104 0.87 38.36 1.99
C ASN A 104 1.68 39.44 1.27
N LEU A 105 2.92 39.12 0.87
CA LEU A 105 3.77 40.01 0.08
C LEU A 105 3.11 40.41 -1.24
N LYS A 106 2.45 39.49 -1.93
CA LYS A 106 1.71 39.79 -3.16
C LYS A 106 0.53 40.72 -2.92
N SER A 107 -0.26 40.52 -1.86
CA SER A 107 -1.35 41.43 -1.49
C SER A 107 -0.81 42.83 -1.20
N THR A 108 0.25 42.92 -0.39
CA THR A 108 0.91 44.18 -0.06
C THR A 108 1.47 44.88 -1.29
N HIS A 109 2.12 44.16 -2.20
CA HIS A 109 2.60 44.72 -3.46
C HIS A 109 1.47 45.33 -4.28
N ASN A 110 0.36 44.61 -4.47
CA ASN A 110 -0.78 45.10 -5.24
C ASN A 110 -1.43 46.34 -4.59
N GLU A 111 -1.58 46.35 -3.27
CA GLU A 111 -2.12 47.49 -2.52
C GLU A 111 -1.20 48.73 -2.62
N LEU A 112 0.11 48.56 -2.40
CA LEU A 112 1.08 49.65 -2.52
C LEU A 112 1.13 50.20 -3.95
N ARG A 113 1.11 49.33 -4.95
CA ARG A 113 1.06 49.72 -6.37
C ARG A 113 -0.19 50.54 -6.68
N PHE A 114 -1.35 50.10 -6.21
CA PHE A 114 -2.60 50.85 -6.37
C PHE A 114 -2.54 52.22 -5.69
N LEU A 115 -2.00 52.30 -4.46
CA LEU A 115 -1.88 53.56 -3.73
C LEU A 115 -0.89 54.53 -4.39
N LEU A 116 0.28 54.05 -4.82
CA LEU A 116 1.28 54.86 -5.52
C LEU A 116 0.74 55.39 -6.85
N GLN A 117 0.04 54.55 -7.63
CA GLN A 117 -0.63 54.97 -8.87
C GLN A 117 -1.72 56.02 -8.60
N LYS A 118 -2.56 55.81 -7.58
CA LYS A 118 -3.62 56.76 -7.19
C LYS A 118 -3.04 58.11 -6.77
N LYS A 119 -1.92 58.12 -6.04
CA LYS A 119 -1.18 59.33 -5.64
C LYS A 119 -0.28 59.91 -6.74
N LYS A 120 -0.20 59.27 -7.92
CA LYS A 120 0.68 59.66 -9.05
C LYS A 120 2.16 59.78 -8.66
N ILE A 121 2.62 58.92 -7.76
CA ILE A 121 4.03 58.84 -7.36
C ILE A 121 4.76 57.93 -8.36
N GLU A 122 5.90 58.37 -8.89
CA GLU A 122 6.74 57.51 -9.74
C GLU A 122 7.40 56.41 -8.91
N PHE A 123 7.32 55.16 -9.38
CA PHE A 123 7.97 54.01 -8.77
C PHE A 123 8.42 53.03 -9.84
N GLU A 124 9.45 52.25 -9.54
CA GLU A 124 9.94 51.19 -10.41
C GLU A 124 9.05 49.95 -10.26
N ASP A 125 8.36 49.57 -11.33
CA ASP A 125 7.47 48.41 -11.35
C ASP A 125 8.30 47.13 -11.53
N PHE A 126 8.03 46.12 -10.72
CA PHE A 126 8.73 44.84 -10.81
C PHE A 126 7.75 43.67 -10.85
N LYS A 127 8.16 42.60 -11.54
CA LYS A 127 7.34 41.40 -11.69
C LYS A 127 7.37 40.54 -10.44
N GLU A 128 6.28 39.81 -10.22
CA GLU A 128 6.20 38.74 -9.22
C GLU A 128 7.27 37.67 -9.47
N PRO A 129 7.80 37.02 -8.42
CA PRO A 129 8.76 35.93 -8.59
C PRO A 129 8.11 34.74 -9.31
N LEU A 130 8.86 34.16 -10.26
CA LEU A 130 8.44 32.99 -11.03
C LEU A 130 8.58 31.69 -10.22
N VAL A 131 9.43 31.67 -9.19
CA VAL A 131 9.60 30.50 -8.32
C VAL A 131 9.37 30.91 -6.86
N ILE A 132 8.54 30.14 -6.16
CA ILE A 132 8.28 30.36 -4.74
C ILE A 132 9.40 29.64 -3.96
N SER A 133 10.60 30.24 -4.01
CA SER A 133 11.78 29.83 -3.25
C SER A 133 12.06 30.82 -2.11
N GLU A 134 12.83 30.40 -1.12
CA GLU A 134 13.12 31.24 0.06
C GLU A 134 13.92 32.49 -0.30
N ALA A 135 14.92 32.34 -1.17
CA ALA A 135 15.72 33.46 -1.67
C ALA A 135 14.89 34.44 -2.53
N GLU A 136 13.99 33.93 -3.38
CA GLU A 136 13.13 34.79 -4.21
C GLU A 136 12.08 35.53 -3.38
N ILE A 137 11.53 34.89 -2.34
CA ILE A 137 10.61 35.53 -1.39
C ILE A 137 11.34 36.66 -0.64
N GLU A 138 12.58 36.44 -0.21
CA GLU A 138 13.36 37.45 0.51
C GLU A 138 13.69 38.65 -0.39
N GLN A 139 14.15 38.41 -1.62
CA GLN A 139 14.37 39.47 -2.61
C GLN A 139 13.09 40.24 -2.94
N TYR A 140 11.96 39.54 -3.05
CA TYR A 140 10.65 40.15 -3.30
C TYR A 140 10.22 41.02 -2.12
N SER A 141 10.42 40.56 -0.88
CA SER A 141 10.17 41.34 0.34
C SER A 141 10.99 42.62 0.36
N GLN A 142 12.29 42.55 0.05
CA GLN A 142 13.17 43.72 0.04
C GLN A 142 12.71 44.79 -0.97
N LYS A 143 12.23 44.36 -2.15
CA LYS A 143 11.67 45.29 -3.16
C LYS A 143 10.37 45.94 -2.69
N ILE A 144 9.49 45.18 -2.02
CA ILE A 144 8.25 45.69 -1.43
C ILE A 144 8.54 46.70 -0.31
N ASP A 145 9.53 46.41 0.54
CA ASP A 145 9.98 47.35 1.58
C ASP A 145 10.51 48.65 0.98
N GLY A 146 11.15 48.58 -0.20
CA GLY A 146 11.51 49.74 -1.01
C GLY A 146 10.31 50.59 -1.40
N LEU A 147 9.25 49.98 -1.96
CA LEU A 147 8.00 50.68 -2.30
C LEU A 147 7.34 51.31 -1.06
N TYR A 148 7.33 50.59 0.06
CA TYR A 148 6.80 51.10 1.32
C TYR A 148 7.58 52.33 1.81
N LYS A 149 8.92 52.32 1.72
CA LYS A 149 9.76 53.47 2.04
C LYS A 149 9.42 54.67 1.14
N THR A 150 9.32 54.48 -0.17
CA THR A 150 8.93 55.55 -1.10
C THR A 150 7.58 56.16 -0.75
N LEU A 151 6.59 55.31 -0.44
CA LEU A 151 5.27 55.78 -0.02
C LEU A 151 5.34 56.56 1.31
N LYS A 152 6.13 56.06 2.27
CA LYS A 152 6.34 56.67 3.58
C LYS A 152 7.01 58.04 3.47
N ASP A 153 8.07 58.17 2.67
CA ASP A 153 8.81 59.41 2.51
C ASP A 153 7.94 60.51 1.89
N VAL A 154 7.06 60.16 0.94
CA VAL A 154 6.09 61.10 0.38
C VAL A 154 4.96 61.43 1.37
N ALA A 155 4.47 60.44 2.12
CA ALA A 155 3.39 60.65 3.09
C ALA A 155 3.83 61.46 4.32
N PHE A 156 5.08 61.32 4.78
CA PHE A 156 5.60 62.09 5.92
C PHE A 156 5.84 63.57 5.59
N ASN A 157 5.93 63.95 4.32
CA ASN A 157 5.98 65.36 3.91
C ASN A 157 4.59 66.04 3.94
N GLU A 158 3.49 65.28 4.01
CA GLU A 158 2.11 65.79 4.14
C GLU A 158 1.60 65.71 5.60
N GLN A 159 2.38 66.19 6.57
CA GLN A 159 2.00 66.22 8.00
C GLN A 159 0.84 67.19 8.31
N LYS A 160 -0.36 66.92 7.80
CA LYS A 160 -1.63 67.35 8.39
C LYS A 160 -2.64 66.23 8.22
N LEU A 161 -3.07 65.66 9.36
CA LEU A 161 -4.27 64.81 9.39
C LEU A 161 -5.42 65.61 8.77
N THR A 162 -6.11 65.03 7.80
CA THR A 162 -7.30 65.67 7.24
C THR A 162 -8.40 65.69 8.30
N ASP A 163 -9.31 66.67 8.23
CA ASP A 163 -10.39 66.81 9.21
C ASP A 163 -11.27 65.53 9.28
N GLU A 164 -11.45 64.84 8.15
CA GLU A 164 -12.13 63.54 8.09
C GLU A 164 -11.40 62.44 8.88
N GLN A 165 -10.07 62.41 8.87
CA GLN A 165 -9.28 61.43 9.62
C GLN A 165 -9.33 61.70 11.14
N ILE A 166 -9.34 62.98 11.53
CA ILE A 166 -9.53 63.40 12.93
C ILE A 166 -10.93 62.99 13.42
N GLU A 167 -11.95 63.13 12.58
CA GLU A 167 -13.31 62.74 12.91
C GLU A 167 -13.49 61.21 13.00
N ILE A 168 -12.90 60.45 12.08
CA ILE A 168 -12.90 58.98 12.14
C ILE A 168 -12.14 58.50 13.38
N GLN A 169 -10.99 59.09 13.71
CA GLN A 169 -10.24 58.78 14.92
C GLN A 169 -11.08 59.05 16.18
N LYS A 170 -11.77 60.20 16.25
CA LYS A 170 -12.70 60.51 17.35
C LYS A 170 -13.82 59.48 17.44
N ARG A 171 -14.44 59.07 16.33
CA ARG A 171 -15.53 58.08 16.32
C ARG A 171 -15.08 56.68 16.72
N LEU A 172 -13.89 56.25 16.29
CA LEU A 172 -13.29 54.96 16.70
C LEU A 172 -12.88 54.97 18.17
N SER A 173 -12.30 56.08 18.66
CA SER A 173 -11.94 56.23 20.08
C SER A 173 -13.15 56.28 21.02
N ALA A 174 -14.32 56.68 20.51
CA ALA A 174 -15.60 56.66 21.23
C ALA A 174 -16.29 55.27 21.24
N GLY A 175 -15.68 54.24 20.66
CA GLY A 175 -16.19 52.86 20.72
C GLY A 175 -17.34 52.54 19.76
N ASN A 176 -17.64 53.42 18.80
CA ASN A 176 -18.67 53.18 17.79
C ASN A 176 -18.14 52.23 16.71
N SER A 177 -18.36 50.92 16.91
CA SER A 177 -18.10 49.89 15.90
C SER A 177 -19.16 49.98 14.79
N LEU A 178 -18.74 50.29 13.56
CA LEU A 178 -19.62 50.47 12.40
C LEU A 178 -20.20 49.17 11.82
N LEU A 179 -19.80 47.99 12.29
CA LEU A 179 -20.37 46.67 11.94
C LEU A 179 -19.81 45.60 12.89
N SER A 180 -20.63 44.67 13.37
CA SER A 180 -20.08 43.52 14.11
C SER A 180 -19.35 42.57 13.15
N VAL A 181 -18.27 41.93 13.62
CA VAL A 181 -17.47 40.98 12.82
C VAL A 181 -18.33 39.83 12.23
N LYS A 182 -19.41 39.44 12.93
CA LYS A 182 -20.38 38.44 12.45
C LYS A 182 -21.26 38.94 11.31
N GLU A 183 -21.72 40.18 11.36
CA GLU A 183 -22.55 40.79 10.30
C GLU A 183 -21.74 41.09 9.04
N TRP A 184 -20.47 41.50 9.21
CA TRP A 184 -19.55 41.68 8.09
C TRP A 184 -19.27 40.37 7.34
N GLY A 185 -19.03 39.27 8.07
CA GLY A 185 -18.78 37.95 7.46
C GLY A 185 -19.97 37.40 6.64
N SER A 186 -21.20 37.76 7.01
CA SER A 186 -22.42 37.30 6.34
C SER A 186 -22.70 38.03 5.02
N ASN A 187 -22.09 39.19 4.80
CA ASN A 187 -22.28 40.05 3.62
C ASN A 187 -21.18 39.88 2.55
N LEU A 188 -20.28 38.91 2.70
CA LEU A 188 -19.21 38.68 1.73
C LEU A 188 -19.74 38.14 0.38
N PRO A 189 -19.36 38.74 -0.77
CA PRO A 189 -19.71 38.24 -2.10
C PRO A 189 -19.34 36.76 -2.33
N LYS A 190 -20.24 35.98 -2.97
CA LYS A 190 -20.00 34.57 -3.35
C LYS A 190 -18.81 34.36 -4.31
N VAL A 191 -18.28 35.42 -4.92
CA VAL A 191 -17.07 35.37 -5.75
C VAL A 191 -15.82 35.23 -4.88
N LEU A 192 -15.79 35.88 -3.72
CA LEU A 192 -14.67 35.77 -2.75
C LEU A 192 -14.55 34.35 -2.19
N SER A 193 -15.66 33.62 -2.03
CA SER A 193 -15.61 32.23 -1.57
C SER A 193 -15.07 31.27 -2.63
N ARG A 194 -15.30 31.54 -3.92
CA ARG A 194 -14.71 30.77 -5.03
C ARG A 194 -13.22 31.02 -5.20
N LEU A 195 -12.81 32.29 -5.13
CA LEU A 195 -11.40 32.65 -5.14
C LEU A 195 -10.65 31.98 -3.98
N LYS A 196 -11.23 32.01 -2.77
CA LYS A 196 -10.66 31.29 -1.63
C LYS A 196 -10.55 29.78 -1.85
N LYS A 197 -11.50 29.16 -2.56
CA LYS A 197 -11.40 27.73 -2.94
C LYS A 197 -10.27 27.49 -3.94
N LEU A 198 -10.17 28.30 -4.99
CA LEU A 198 -9.09 28.22 -5.97
C LEU A 198 -7.72 28.39 -5.31
N GLU A 199 -7.59 29.38 -4.43
CA GLU A 199 -6.37 29.60 -3.64
C GLU A 199 -6.02 28.39 -2.76
N ASN A 200 -7.01 27.76 -2.12
CA ASN A 200 -6.78 26.57 -1.32
C ASN A 200 -6.31 25.39 -2.20
N THR A 201 -6.87 25.20 -3.39
CA THR A 201 -6.43 24.17 -4.34
C THR A 201 -5.00 24.43 -4.83
N LEU A 202 -4.63 25.69 -5.13
CA LEU A 202 -3.26 26.05 -5.51
C LEU A 202 -2.28 25.86 -4.35
N LYS A 203 -2.68 26.23 -3.13
CA LYS A 203 -1.90 25.97 -1.92
C LYS A 203 -1.68 24.48 -1.76
N GLU A 204 -2.71 23.65 -1.93
CA GLU A 204 -2.60 22.19 -1.87
C GLU A 204 -1.61 21.67 -2.91
N MET A 205 -1.72 22.10 -4.17
CA MET A 205 -0.78 21.73 -5.23
C MET A 205 0.68 22.07 -4.89
N TYR A 206 0.93 23.29 -4.41
CA TYR A 206 2.26 23.74 -4.00
C TYR A 206 2.80 22.93 -2.81
N VAL A 207 1.94 22.72 -1.81
CA VAL A 207 2.25 21.99 -0.58
C VAL A 207 2.63 20.54 -0.88
N GLN A 208 1.90 19.87 -1.78
CA GLN A 208 2.19 18.50 -2.20
C GLN A 208 3.48 18.39 -3.03
N GLY A 209 4.03 19.51 -3.51
CA GLY A 209 5.33 19.54 -4.19
C GLY A 209 5.31 18.92 -5.58
N PHE A 210 4.20 19.07 -6.30
CA PHE A 210 4.14 18.76 -7.72
C PHE A 210 5.03 19.72 -8.52
N SER A 211 5.23 19.43 -9.82
CA SER A 211 6.10 20.24 -10.68
C SER A 211 5.76 21.73 -10.55
N GLN A 212 6.78 22.53 -10.19
CA GLN A 212 6.64 23.96 -10.01
C GLN A 212 6.10 24.63 -11.28
N ASP A 213 6.46 24.12 -12.46
CA ASP A 213 6.00 24.64 -13.75
C ASP A 213 4.48 24.57 -13.89
N LYS A 214 3.86 23.46 -13.46
CA LYS A 214 2.40 23.28 -13.54
C LYS A 214 1.66 24.13 -12.51
N THR A 215 2.18 24.22 -11.29
CA THR A 215 1.62 25.14 -10.29
C THR A 215 1.71 26.58 -10.78
N GLN A 216 2.82 26.98 -11.41
CA GLN A 216 2.99 28.31 -12.00
C GLN A 216 2.07 28.54 -13.19
N GLU A 217 1.85 27.55 -14.06
CA GLU A 217 0.86 27.65 -15.15
C GLU A 217 -0.54 27.98 -14.61
N PHE A 218 -0.98 27.29 -13.54
CA PHE A 218 -2.25 27.61 -12.92
C PHE A 218 -2.25 29.00 -12.25
N ILE A 219 -1.18 29.40 -11.57
CA ILE A 219 -1.06 30.75 -10.99
C ILE A 219 -1.14 31.83 -12.09
N GLN A 220 -0.46 31.64 -13.22
CA GLN A 220 -0.50 32.56 -14.35
C GLN A 220 -1.90 32.64 -14.96
N ARG A 221 -2.58 31.51 -15.14
CA ARG A 221 -3.98 31.48 -15.60
C ARG A 221 -4.91 32.19 -14.62
N CYS A 222 -4.68 32.08 -13.31
CA CYS A 222 -5.43 32.82 -12.30
C CYS A 222 -5.21 34.33 -12.39
N ASN A 223 -3.95 34.76 -12.56
CA ASN A 223 -3.58 36.18 -12.69
C ASN A 223 -4.14 36.81 -13.99
N ALA A 224 -4.35 36.00 -15.04
CA ALA A 224 -4.91 36.46 -16.31
C ALA A 224 -6.44 36.64 -16.29
N LEU A 225 -7.13 36.16 -15.23
CA LEU A 225 -8.58 36.31 -15.12
C LEU A 225 -8.94 37.77 -14.86
N ASN A 226 -9.90 38.29 -15.63
CA ASN A 226 -10.42 39.64 -15.47
C ASN A 226 -11.77 39.60 -14.74
N ASP A 227 -11.86 40.29 -13.60
CA ASP A 227 -13.07 40.39 -12.78
C ASP A 227 -14.25 41.07 -13.48
N LYS A 228 -13.97 41.79 -14.57
CA LYS A 228 -14.96 42.45 -15.43
C LYS A 228 -15.60 41.54 -16.49
N ASP A 229 -15.11 40.30 -16.64
CA ASP A 229 -15.65 39.35 -17.61
C ASP A 229 -16.96 38.73 -17.10
N VAL A 230 -17.96 38.60 -17.98
CA VAL A 230 -19.27 38.00 -17.69
C VAL A 230 -19.11 36.53 -17.28
N ASN A 231 -18.10 35.84 -17.84
CA ASN A 231 -17.84 34.43 -17.57
C ASN A 231 -16.90 34.17 -16.39
N TYR A 232 -16.45 35.22 -15.68
CA TYR A 232 -15.47 35.13 -14.60
C TYR A 232 -15.78 34.03 -13.56
N PRO A 233 -17.03 33.88 -13.04
CA PRO A 233 -17.33 32.81 -12.09
C PRO A 233 -17.18 31.40 -12.67
N LEU A 234 -17.53 31.20 -13.94
CA LEU A 234 -17.46 29.90 -14.62
C LEU A 234 -16.01 29.52 -14.94
N LEU A 235 -15.18 30.50 -15.33
CA LEU A 235 -13.75 30.29 -15.54
C LEU A 235 -13.02 29.89 -14.24
N ILE A 236 -13.39 30.51 -13.11
CA ILE A 236 -12.89 30.11 -11.79
C ILE A 236 -13.30 28.68 -11.47
N ASP A 237 -14.58 28.33 -11.66
CA ASP A 237 -15.06 26.98 -11.36
C ASP A 237 -14.37 25.92 -12.26
N SER A 238 -14.09 26.22 -13.54
CA SER A 238 -13.30 25.34 -14.42
C SER A 238 -11.87 25.15 -13.92
N LEU A 239 -11.19 26.23 -13.55
CA LEU A 239 -9.82 26.18 -13.03
C LEU A 239 -9.72 25.38 -11.73
N ILE A 240 -10.70 25.52 -10.83
CA ILE A 240 -10.78 24.74 -9.59
C ILE A 240 -10.87 23.24 -9.92
N ILE A 241 -11.74 22.87 -10.87
CA ILE A 241 -11.93 21.46 -11.27
C ILE A 241 -10.66 20.90 -11.90
N GLU A 242 -10.04 21.64 -12.83
CA GLU A 242 -8.80 21.23 -13.50
C GLU A 242 -7.64 21.02 -12.50
N ALA A 243 -7.43 21.98 -11.60
CA ALA A 243 -6.37 21.92 -10.59
C ALA A 243 -6.60 20.77 -9.59
N ALA A 244 -7.84 20.56 -9.14
CA ALA A 244 -8.20 19.46 -8.25
C ALA A 244 -8.07 18.09 -8.94
N ALA A 245 -8.50 17.97 -10.19
CA ALA A 245 -8.36 16.74 -10.98
C ALA A 245 -6.88 16.40 -11.21
N PHE A 246 -6.06 17.38 -11.57
CA PHE A 246 -4.62 17.19 -11.73
C PHE A 246 -3.95 16.72 -10.43
N THR A 247 -4.27 17.36 -9.30
CA THR A 247 -3.76 16.97 -7.98
C THR A 247 -4.10 15.52 -7.66
N LYS A 248 -5.37 15.14 -7.84
CA LYS A 248 -5.84 13.78 -7.60
C LYS A 248 -5.11 12.76 -8.48
N THR A 249 -5.04 13.00 -9.79
CA THR A 249 -4.35 12.10 -10.73
C THR A 249 -2.88 11.95 -10.37
N GLN A 250 -2.21 13.01 -9.94
CA GLN A 250 -0.79 12.94 -9.60
C GLN A 250 -0.52 12.16 -8.31
N LEU A 251 -1.40 12.27 -7.31
CA LEU A 251 -1.34 11.44 -6.10
C LEU A 251 -1.53 9.97 -6.45
N GLU A 252 -2.57 9.65 -7.23
CA GLU A 252 -2.84 8.28 -7.67
C GLU A 252 -1.67 7.70 -8.48
N LEU A 253 -1.06 8.49 -9.37
CA LEU A 253 0.12 8.08 -10.12
C LEU A 253 1.30 7.75 -9.21
N ASN A 254 1.57 8.56 -8.19
CA ASN A 254 2.66 8.32 -7.26
C ASN A 254 2.42 7.04 -6.44
N ASP A 255 1.21 6.85 -5.92
CA ASP A 255 0.84 5.66 -5.15
C ASP A 255 0.95 4.38 -5.98
N ILE A 256 0.46 4.40 -7.23
CA ILE A 256 0.54 3.25 -8.14
C ILE A 256 1.99 2.97 -8.53
N LYS A 257 2.81 3.99 -8.79
CA LYS A 257 4.24 3.81 -9.09
C LYS A 257 4.98 3.19 -7.91
N GLU A 258 4.71 3.63 -6.69
CA GLU A 258 5.27 3.04 -5.44
C GLU A 258 4.86 1.57 -5.30
N ALA A 259 3.56 1.27 -5.45
CA ALA A 259 3.05 -0.09 -5.38
C ALA A 259 3.64 -1.01 -6.47
N LEU A 260 3.79 -0.50 -7.71
CA LEU A 260 4.35 -1.25 -8.82
C LEU A 260 5.85 -1.51 -8.62
N LYS A 261 6.62 -0.54 -8.11
CA LYS A 261 8.03 -0.75 -7.73
C LYS A 261 8.16 -1.91 -6.74
N ASN A 262 7.35 -1.92 -5.68
CA ASN A 262 7.36 -3.00 -4.68
C ASN A 262 6.97 -4.35 -5.30
N ALA A 263 5.92 -4.41 -6.13
CA ALA A 263 5.51 -5.64 -6.79
C ALA A 263 6.60 -6.20 -7.74
N ILE A 264 7.30 -5.32 -8.48
CA ILE A 264 8.44 -5.73 -9.31
C ILE A 264 9.56 -6.29 -8.44
N ALA A 265 9.92 -5.61 -7.34
CA ALA A 265 10.97 -6.07 -6.44
C ALA A 265 10.65 -7.45 -5.85
N GLN A 266 9.39 -7.71 -5.48
CA GLN A 266 8.93 -9.01 -5.02
C GLN A 266 9.05 -10.09 -6.09
N LEU A 267 8.74 -9.79 -7.35
CA LEU A 267 8.93 -10.74 -8.44
C LEU A 267 10.40 -11.07 -8.69
N GLU A 268 11.29 -10.10 -8.52
CA GLU A 268 12.74 -10.30 -8.66
C GLU A 268 13.30 -11.25 -7.60
N THR A 269 12.67 -11.38 -6.43
CA THR A 269 13.12 -12.34 -5.40
C THR A 269 12.83 -13.80 -5.76
N LEU A 270 11.87 -14.05 -6.66
CA LEU A 270 11.54 -15.42 -7.10
C LEU A 270 12.57 -15.99 -8.09
N ALA A 271 13.55 -15.19 -8.53
CA ALA A 271 14.61 -15.58 -9.47
C ALA A 271 14.12 -16.19 -10.80
N LEU A 272 12.90 -15.85 -11.22
CA LEU A 272 12.31 -16.29 -12.50
C LEU A 272 12.60 -15.27 -13.62
N GLU A 273 12.91 -15.75 -14.83
CA GLU A 273 13.04 -14.89 -16.00
C GLU A 273 11.67 -14.39 -16.50
N ILE A 274 11.18 -13.32 -15.88
CA ILE A 274 9.90 -12.72 -16.24
C ILE A 274 10.13 -11.65 -17.31
N LYS A 275 9.76 -11.97 -18.56
CA LYS A 275 9.91 -11.11 -19.75
C LYS A 275 9.30 -9.71 -19.59
N PHE A 276 8.32 -9.54 -18.72
CA PHE A 276 7.60 -8.27 -18.52
C PHE A 276 8.28 -7.30 -17.54
N ILE A 277 9.23 -7.74 -16.71
CA ILE A 277 9.86 -6.87 -15.68
C ILE A 277 10.51 -5.63 -16.31
N LYS A 278 11.29 -5.81 -17.40
CA LYS A 278 11.93 -4.68 -18.10
C LYS A 278 10.91 -3.66 -18.59
N LYS A 279 9.83 -4.14 -19.22
CA LYS A 279 8.73 -3.31 -19.70
C LYS A 279 8.03 -2.54 -18.58
N TRP A 280 7.79 -3.17 -17.43
CA TRP A 280 7.19 -2.49 -16.27
C TRP A 280 8.13 -1.46 -15.63
N LYS A 281 9.44 -1.73 -15.59
CA LYS A 281 10.45 -0.75 -15.16
C LYS A 281 10.50 0.49 -16.06
N GLU A 282 10.35 0.31 -17.37
CA GLU A 282 10.22 1.44 -18.31
C GLU A 282 8.91 2.20 -18.10
N LEU A 283 7.81 1.49 -17.84
CA LEU A 283 6.49 2.09 -17.62
C LEU A 283 6.44 2.99 -16.39
N LEU A 284 7.26 2.75 -15.36
CA LEU A 284 7.38 3.63 -14.18
C LEU A 284 7.77 5.07 -14.54
N LYS A 285 8.42 5.29 -15.70
CA LYS A 285 8.78 6.62 -16.21
C LYS A 285 7.64 7.33 -16.93
N SER A 286 6.55 6.61 -17.24
CA SER A 286 5.37 7.18 -17.92
C SER A 286 4.34 7.71 -16.93
N ASP A 287 3.49 8.62 -17.38
CA ASP A 287 2.37 9.17 -16.60
C ASP A 287 1.01 8.62 -17.04
N ASN A 288 1.00 7.42 -17.64
CA ASN A 288 -0.23 6.76 -18.06
C ASN A 288 -0.80 5.90 -16.92
N LEU A 289 -1.77 6.48 -16.20
CA LEU A 289 -2.40 5.85 -15.04
C LEU A 289 -3.01 4.48 -15.33
N VAL A 290 -3.75 4.35 -16.44
CA VAL A 290 -4.43 3.09 -16.81
C VAL A 290 -3.41 1.97 -17.05
N LYS A 291 -2.36 2.25 -17.83
CA LYS A 291 -1.30 1.25 -18.09
C LYS A 291 -0.57 0.86 -16.81
N LEU A 292 -0.32 1.81 -15.90
CA LEU A 292 0.32 1.53 -14.62
C LEU A 292 -0.55 0.66 -13.71
N GLN A 293 -1.87 0.89 -13.66
CA GLN A 293 -2.81 0.04 -12.93
C GLN A 293 -2.85 -1.39 -13.49
N GLU A 294 -2.98 -1.53 -14.81
CA GLU A 294 -2.94 -2.85 -15.45
C GLU A 294 -1.62 -3.59 -15.17
N ALA A 295 -0.50 -2.86 -15.16
CA ALA A 295 0.80 -3.45 -14.83
C ALA A 295 0.87 -3.90 -13.37
N LEU A 296 0.34 -3.10 -12.43
CA LEU A 296 0.31 -3.44 -11.00
C LEU A 296 -0.56 -4.68 -10.75
N GLU A 297 -1.76 -4.74 -11.32
CA GLU A 297 -2.65 -5.90 -11.21
C GLU A 297 -1.98 -7.16 -11.77
N ARG A 298 -1.36 -7.07 -12.94
CA ARG A 298 -0.65 -8.20 -13.54
C ARG A 298 0.56 -8.62 -12.70
N ALA A 299 1.35 -7.69 -12.19
CA ALA A 299 2.53 -7.99 -11.38
C ALA A 299 2.16 -8.68 -10.06
N THR A 300 1.15 -8.15 -9.36
CA THR A 300 0.66 -8.72 -8.10
C THR A 300 0.01 -10.09 -8.29
N HIS A 301 -0.77 -10.27 -9.36
CA HIS A 301 -1.34 -11.57 -9.71
C HIS A 301 -0.24 -12.58 -10.03
N LEU A 302 0.71 -12.22 -10.90
CA LEU A 302 1.81 -13.08 -11.29
C LEU A 302 2.65 -13.51 -10.08
N TYR A 303 2.96 -12.58 -9.16
CA TYR A 303 3.69 -12.90 -7.94
C TYR A 303 2.96 -13.95 -7.12
N LYS A 304 1.64 -13.77 -6.91
CA LYS A 304 0.81 -14.69 -6.16
C LYS A 304 0.74 -16.07 -6.82
N GLU A 305 0.60 -16.13 -8.14
CA GLU A 305 0.55 -17.39 -8.88
C GLU A 305 1.88 -18.14 -8.83
N GLU A 306 2.99 -17.48 -9.16
CA GLU A 306 4.30 -18.12 -9.24
C GLU A 306 4.81 -18.54 -7.86
N SER A 307 4.67 -17.69 -6.83
CA SER A 307 5.01 -18.08 -5.46
C SER A 307 4.18 -19.27 -4.99
N GLN A 308 2.87 -19.31 -5.31
CA GLN A 308 2.01 -20.43 -4.95
C GLN A 308 2.39 -21.72 -5.69
N LYS A 309 2.79 -21.65 -6.97
CA LYS A 309 3.29 -22.80 -7.73
C LYS A 309 4.56 -23.38 -7.11
N ILE A 310 5.53 -22.51 -6.77
CA ILE A 310 6.79 -22.93 -6.14
C ILE A 310 6.50 -23.62 -4.79
N ILE A 311 5.64 -23.03 -3.95
CA ILE A 311 5.26 -23.59 -2.66
C ILE A 311 4.58 -24.95 -2.82
N VAL A 312 3.65 -25.09 -3.76
CA VAL A 312 2.91 -26.35 -4.00
C VAL A 312 3.84 -27.45 -4.50
N GLU A 313 4.69 -27.14 -5.47
CA GLU A 313 5.62 -28.12 -6.03
C GLU A 313 6.63 -28.59 -4.97
N THR A 314 7.15 -27.66 -4.15
CA THR A 314 8.07 -28.01 -3.06
C THR A 314 7.39 -28.91 -2.03
N ARG A 315 6.15 -28.59 -1.63
CA ARG A 315 5.35 -29.45 -0.72
C ARG A 315 5.12 -30.84 -1.33
N ARG A 316 4.76 -30.90 -2.61
CA ARG A 316 4.52 -32.16 -3.33
C ARG A 316 5.75 -33.06 -3.31
N VAL A 317 6.92 -32.51 -3.64
CA VAL A 317 8.19 -33.27 -3.66
C VAL A 317 8.50 -33.83 -2.26
N ALA A 318 8.36 -33.01 -1.21
CA ALA A 318 8.62 -33.44 0.15
C ALA A 318 7.66 -34.55 0.62
N ILE A 319 6.35 -34.40 0.36
CA ILE A 319 5.37 -35.42 0.77
C ILE A 319 5.58 -36.73 0.00
N LYS A 320 5.87 -36.67 -1.31
CA LYS A 320 6.19 -37.86 -2.11
C LYS A 320 7.36 -38.62 -1.50
N LYS A 321 8.43 -37.89 -1.15
CA LYS A 321 9.62 -38.48 -0.57
C LYS A 321 9.33 -39.13 0.78
N ALA A 322 8.58 -38.47 1.66
CA ALA A 322 8.20 -39.01 2.95
C ALA A 322 7.30 -40.26 2.86
N LEU A 323 6.29 -40.24 2.00
CA LEU A 323 5.43 -41.40 1.77
C LEU A 323 6.21 -42.61 1.24
N LYS A 324 7.11 -42.37 0.28
CA LYS A 324 7.96 -43.44 -0.27
C LYS A 324 8.91 -44.02 0.79
N SER A 325 9.49 -43.17 1.64
CA SER A 325 10.36 -43.60 2.74
C SER A 325 9.61 -44.43 3.80
N ALA A 326 8.34 -44.11 4.06
CA ALA A 326 7.46 -44.88 4.95
C ALA A 326 6.91 -46.18 4.32
N GLY A 327 7.29 -46.49 3.08
CA GLY A 327 6.93 -47.73 2.38
C GLY A 327 5.60 -47.69 1.62
N TYR A 328 5.03 -46.51 1.40
CA TYR A 328 3.83 -46.35 0.59
C TYR A 328 4.15 -46.26 -0.91
N GLU A 329 3.39 -46.96 -1.74
CA GLU A 329 3.50 -46.89 -3.20
C GLU A 329 2.75 -45.64 -3.72
N VAL A 330 3.49 -44.68 -4.27
CA VAL A 330 2.95 -43.48 -4.96
C VAL A 330 3.42 -43.49 -6.41
N ASN A 331 2.47 -43.57 -7.35
CA ASN A 331 2.77 -43.52 -8.78
C ASN A 331 2.53 -42.12 -9.36
N ASP A 332 3.25 -41.76 -10.42
CA ASP A 332 3.19 -40.41 -11.02
C ASP A 332 1.78 -40.03 -11.54
N SER A 333 0.93 -41.01 -11.93
CA SER A 333 -0.47 -40.78 -12.30
C SER A 333 -1.37 -40.41 -11.11
N MET A 334 -0.99 -40.79 -9.89
CA MET A 334 -1.70 -40.45 -8.66
C MET A 334 -1.35 -39.02 -8.19
N GLU A 335 -0.21 -38.48 -8.63
CA GLU A 335 0.27 -37.14 -8.27
C GLU A 335 -0.51 -36.03 -8.96
N THR A 336 -0.70 -36.15 -10.27
CA THR A 336 -1.55 -35.24 -11.05
C THR A 336 -2.99 -35.30 -10.58
N ALA A 337 -3.49 -36.49 -10.28
CA ALA A 337 -4.83 -36.69 -9.72
C ALA A 337 -5.02 -36.05 -8.34
N TRP A 338 -3.99 -36.03 -7.49
CA TRP A 338 -4.06 -35.41 -6.16
C TRP A 338 -4.25 -33.89 -6.25
N VAL A 339 -3.53 -33.22 -7.15
CA VAL A 339 -3.64 -31.77 -7.35
C VAL A 339 -4.97 -31.39 -8.00
N GLU A 340 -5.46 -32.18 -8.95
CA GLU A 340 -6.72 -31.90 -9.65
C GLU A 340 -7.96 -32.17 -8.79
N ASN A 341 -7.96 -33.29 -8.06
CA ASN A 341 -9.14 -33.77 -7.32
C ASN A 341 -9.06 -33.52 -5.81
N GLY A 342 -7.91 -33.06 -5.29
CA GLY A 342 -7.69 -32.81 -3.87
C GLY A 342 -7.71 -34.08 -3.01
N ARG A 343 -7.51 -35.26 -3.61
CA ARG A 343 -7.60 -36.55 -2.95
C ARG A 343 -6.56 -37.54 -3.51
N LEU A 344 -5.86 -38.22 -2.62
CA LEU A 344 -4.91 -39.29 -2.91
C LEU A 344 -5.20 -40.46 -1.97
N VAL A 345 -5.23 -41.69 -2.49
CA VAL A 345 -5.33 -42.92 -1.68
C VAL A 345 -4.11 -43.77 -1.98
N VAL A 346 -3.35 -44.15 -0.95
CA VAL A 346 -2.12 -44.94 -1.08
C VAL A 346 -2.20 -46.22 -0.27
N LYS A 347 -1.41 -47.22 -0.68
CA LYS A 347 -1.24 -48.51 0.00
C LYS A 347 0.23 -48.77 0.31
N LYS A 348 0.48 -49.48 1.40
CA LYS A 348 1.82 -49.98 1.79
C LYS A 348 2.16 -51.32 1.11
N ALA A 349 1.14 -52.15 0.86
CA ALA A 349 1.27 -53.40 0.12
C ALA A 349 0.06 -53.62 -0.78
N LYS A 350 0.27 -54.24 -1.95
CA LYS A 350 -0.78 -54.49 -2.95
C LYS A 350 -1.99 -55.26 -2.38
N ASN A 351 -1.76 -56.15 -1.40
CA ASN A 351 -2.79 -56.99 -0.78
C ASN A 351 -3.35 -56.45 0.56
N SER A 352 -3.01 -55.22 0.96
CA SER A 352 -3.49 -54.66 2.24
C SER A 352 -5.01 -54.46 2.25
N LEU A 353 -5.70 -54.86 3.34
CA LEU A 353 -7.13 -54.59 3.59
C LEU A 353 -7.44 -53.09 3.81
N TYR A 354 -6.38 -52.31 4.02
CA TYR A 354 -6.44 -50.91 4.41
C TYR A 354 -5.53 -50.05 3.51
N GLY A 355 -5.92 -48.80 3.33
CA GLY A 355 -5.13 -47.76 2.69
C GLY A 355 -5.24 -46.47 3.47
N VAL A 356 -4.47 -45.47 3.05
CA VAL A 356 -4.51 -44.13 3.66
C VAL A 356 -4.99 -43.15 2.62
N GLU A 357 -6.03 -42.39 2.97
CA GLU A 357 -6.55 -41.30 2.16
C GLU A 357 -6.01 -39.96 2.67
N PHE A 358 -5.36 -39.23 1.78
CA PHE A 358 -4.96 -37.85 1.95
C PHE A 358 -5.92 -36.94 1.18
N MET A 359 -6.59 -36.03 1.89
CA MET A 359 -7.41 -34.99 1.31
C MET A 359 -6.74 -33.64 1.50
N SER A 360 -6.70 -32.82 0.45
CA SER A 360 -6.07 -31.51 0.52
C SER A 360 -6.71 -30.52 -0.46
N PRO A 361 -6.79 -29.21 -0.14
CA PRO A 361 -7.08 -28.20 -1.13
C PRO A 361 -5.99 -28.17 -2.21
N LYS A 362 -6.29 -27.59 -3.38
CA LYS A 362 -5.35 -27.52 -4.53
C LYS A 362 -3.98 -26.94 -4.19
N ASN A 363 -3.89 -26.09 -3.18
CA ASN A 363 -2.65 -25.45 -2.74
C ASN A 363 -1.85 -26.26 -1.70
N LEU A 364 -2.29 -27.47 -1.36
CA LEU A 364 -1.65 -28.37 -0.39
C LEU A 364 -1.39 -27.74 1.00
N SER A 365 -2.15 -26.70 1.36
CA SER A 365 -1.88 -25.93 2.59
C SER A 365 -2.24 -26.68 3.87
N ARG A 366 -3.21 -27.59 3.77
CA ARG A 366 -3.65 -28.47 4.85
C ARG A 366 -3.95 -29.85 4.29
N ILE A 367 -3.48 -30.88 4.96
CA ILE A 367 -3.68 -32.27 4.54
C ILE A 367 -4.46 -32.95 5.65
N GLN A 368 -5.61 -33.50 5.29
CA GLN A 368 -6.34 -34.41 6.14
C GLN A 368 -5.92 -35.83 5.77
N ALA A 369 -5.36 -36.56 6.71
CA ALA A 369 -5.03 -37.96 6.55
C ALA A 369 -5.99 -38.82 7.37
N ARG A 370 -6.52 -39.88 6.77
CA ARG A 370 -7.31 -40.90 7.46
C ARG A 370 -7.09 -42.27 6.85
N ILE A 371 -7.33 -43.31 7.64
CA ILE A 371 -7.42 -44.66 7.10
C ILE A 371 -8.74 -44.83 6.37
N VAL A 372 -8.64 -45.54 5.27
CA VAL A 372 -9.76 -46.04 4.49
C VAL A 372 -9.56 -47.53 4.32
N ALA A 373 -10.65 -48.23 4.09
CA ALA A 373 -10.61 -49.67 4.04
C ALA A 373 -11.27 -50.19 2.77
N ASP A 374 -10.87 -51.40 2.38
CA ASP A 374 -11.32 -52.00 1.14
C ASP A 374 -12.83 -52.29 1.19
N GLU A 375 -13.57 -51.71 0.25
CA GLU A 375 -14.99 -51.99 0.07
C GLU A 375 -15.20 -53.44 -0.41
N ASN A 376 -14.28 -53.98 -1.21
CA ASN A 376 -14.39 -55.32 -1.80
C ASN A 376 -14.14 -56.45 -0.78
N ARG A 377 -13.52 -56.14 0.37
CA ARG A 377 -13.12 -57.13 1.40
C ARG A 377 -13.72 -56.84 2.78
N LYS A 378 -14.96 -56.36 2.80
CA LYS A 378 -15.70 -56.05 4.04
C LYS A 378 -15.86 -57.23 4.99
N ASN A 379 -15.97 -58.46 4.46
CA ASN A 379 -16.17 -59.67 5.24
C ASN A 379 -14.90 -60.13 5.99
N GLU A 380 -13.73 -59.59 5.65
CA GLU A 380 -12.44 -59.90 6.29
C GLU A 380 -12.09 -58.92 7.42
N ARG A 381 -13.00 -57.98 7.74
CA ARG A 381 -12.77 -56.87 8.66
C ARG A 381 -13.67 -56.93 9.89
N THR A 382 -13.16 -56.43 11.01
CA THR A 382 -13.94 -56.24 12.26
C THR A 382 -13.66 -54.85 12.85
N PRO A 383 -14.57 -54.29 13.67
CA PRO A 383 -14.34 -52.98 14.31
C PRO A 383 -13.06 -52.91 15.16
N ASN A 384 -12.64 -54.04 15.77
CA ASN A 384 -11.38 -54.10 16.52
C ASN A 384 -10.16 -54.07 15.60
N LEU A 385 -10.22 -54.71 14.42
CA LEU A 385 -9.16 -54.63 13.41
C LEU A 385 -9.06 -53.22 12.82
N ASP A 386 -10.20 -52.57 12.56
CA ASP A 386 -10.25 -51.18 12.09
C ASP A 386 -9.61 -50.22 13.11
N LYS A 387 -9.91 -50.38 14.40
CA LYS A 387 -9.29 -49.58 15.47
C LYS A 387 -7.78 -49.86 15.57
N ASN A 388 -7.37 -51.12 15.54
CA ASN A 388 -5.96 -51.50 15.58
C ASN A 388 -5.19 -50.90 14.38
N GLN A 389 -5.79 -50.92 13.19
CA GLN A 389 -5.18 -50.27 12.03
C GLN A 389 -5.02 -48.75 12.24
N GLU A 390 -5.99 -48.07 12.86
CA GLU A 390 -5.86 -46.66 13.24
C GLU A 390 -4.76 -46.39 14.27
N GLU A 391 -4.51 -47.32 15.18
CA GLU A 391 -3.37 -47.25 16.11
C GLU A 391 -2.04 -47.41 15.35
N ILE A 392 -1.91 -48.39 14.45
CA ILE A 392 -0.72 -48.57 13.59
C ILE A 392 -0.43 -47.32 12.76
N TRP A 393 -1.46 -46.70 12.18
CA TRP A 393 -1.30 -45.46 11.42
C TRP A 393 -0.87 -44.28 12.29
N CYS A 394 -1.19 -44.26 13.59
CA CYS A 394 -0.66 -43.22 14.48
C CYS A 394 0.86 -43.27 14.50
N ASP A 395 1.41 -44.48 14.70
CA ASP A 395 2.84 -44.71 14.80
C ASP A 395 3.54 -44.44 13.46
N GLU A 396 2.96 -44.93 12.35
CA GLU A 396 3.48 -44.65 11.00
C GLU A 396 3.41 -43.16 10.64
N PHE A 397 2.37 -42.44 11.09
CA PHE A 397 2.30 -41.00 10.89
C PHE A 397 3.39 -40.28 11.69
N ASP A 398 3.70 -40.74 12.88
CA ASP A 398 4.77 -40.15 13.70
C ASP A 398 6.14 -40.43 13.04
N GLU A 399 6.36 -41.60 12.43
CA GLU A 399 7.54 -41.86 11.58
C GLU A 399 7.60 -40.95 10.34
N ILE A 400 6.49 -40.79 9.61
CA ILE A 400 6.40 -39.86 8.46
C ILE A 400 6.70 -38.42 8.90
N LYS A 401 6.22 -38.04 10.07
CA LYS A 401 6.46 -36.72 10.66
C LYS A 401 7.95 -36.54 10.96
N GLU A 402 8.61 -37.51 11.59
CA GLU A 402 10.05 -37.47 11.86
C GLU A 402 10.87 -37.38 10.57
N ILE A 403 10.50 -38.11 9.52
CA ILE A 403 11.16 -38.03 8.21
C ILE A 403 11.03 -36.63 7.62
N LEU A 404 9.84 -36.04 7.65
CA LEU A 404 9.61 -34.69 7.14
C LEU A 404 10.34 -33.63 7.98
N GLU A 405 10.38 -33.78 9.30
CA GLU A 405 11.13 -32.89 10.19
C GLU A 405 12.65 -33.01 9.96
N SER A 406 13.16 -34.21 9.64
CA SER A 406 14.57 -34.42 9.27
C SER A 406 14.97 -33.72 7.95
N GLU A 407 13.98 -33.37 7.13
CA GLU A 407 14.15 -32.59 5.90
C GLU A 407 13.87 -31.09 6.10
N ASP A 408 13.84 -30.63 7.35
CA ASP A 408 13.62 -29.23 7.74
C ASP A 408 12.20 -28.70 7.37
N LEU A 409 11.22 -29.61 7.29
CA LEU A 409 9.81 -29.22 7.18
C LEU A 409 9.17 -29.09 8.55
N SER A 410 8.40 -28.01 8.73
CA SER A 410 7.60 -27.81 9.95
C SER A 410 6.20 -28.38 9.76
N ILE A 411 5.77 -29.22 10.69
CA ILE A 411 4.46 -29.88 10.69
C ILE A 411 3.60 -29.36 11.86
N ILE A 412 2.49 -28.71 11.53
CA ILE A 412 1.54 -28.17 12.52
C ILE A 412 0.26 -29.01 12.47
N ILE A 413 -0.08 -29.67 13.57
CA ILE A 413 -1.31 -30.46 13.69
C ILE A 413 -2.47 -29.52 14.07
N ASP A 414 -3.40 -29.29 13.15
CA ASP A 414 -4.57 -28.42 13.34
C ASP A 414 -5.70 -29.14 14.09
N LYS A 415 -5.89 -30.44 13.84
CA LYS A 415 -6.97 -31.24 14.43
C LYS A 415 -6.57 -32.71 14.52
N MET A 416 -7.00 -33.35 15.60
CA MET A 416 -6.67 -34.72 15.96
C MET A 416 -7.91 -35.39 16.57
N GLN A 417 -8.17 -36.67 16.27
CA GLN A 417 -9.31 -37.43 16.79
C GLN A 417 -8.89 -38.81 17.26
N GLU A 418 -9.46 -39.36 18.34
CA GLU A 418 -9.03 -40.67 18.88
C GLU A 418 -9.27 -41.85 17.90
N PRO A 419 -8.45 -42.93 17.95
CA PRO A 419 -8.68 -44.13 17.15
C PRO A 419 -10.03 -44.77 17.49
N GLY A 420 -10.78 -45.19 16.48
CA GLY A 420 -12.11 -45.77 16.58
C GLY A 420 -13.24 -44.75 16.80
N ALA A 421 -12.93 -43.45 16.90
CA ALA A 421 -13.96 -42.41 17.11
C ALA A 421 -14.88 -42.21 15.90
N ILE A 422 -14.39 -42.52 14.69
CA ILE A 422 -15.16 -42.46 13.45
C ILE A 422 -15.03 -43.79 12.71
N LYS A 423 -16.15 -44.32 12.21
CA LYS A 423 -16.15 -45.50 11.37
C LYS A 423 -15.33 -45.27 10.09
N LEU A 424 -14.43 -46.20 9.76
CA LEU A 424 -13.61 -46.13 8.56
C LEU A 424 -14.47 -46.00 7.31
N LYS A 425 -14.01 -45.15 6.39
CA LYS A 425 -14.63 -45.01 5.06
C LYS A 425 -14.22 -46.20 4.19
N GLU A 426 -15.20 -46.79 3.54
CA GLU A 426 -15.01 -47.86 2.56
C GLU A 426 -14.72 -47.23 1.18
N VAL A 427 -13.70 -47.73 0.50
CA VAL A 427 -13.30 -47.30 -0.85
C VAL A 427 -12.85 -48.54 -1.64
N ASN A 428 -13.09 -48.57 -2.95
CA ASN A 428 -12.42 -49.57 -3.81
C ASN A 428 -10.92 -49.26 -3.82
N LEU A 429 -10.16 -50.26 -3.41
CA LEU A 429 -8.72 -50.19 -3.25
C LEU A 429 -7.98 -50.86 -4.43
N ASP A 430 -8.66 -51.65 -5.26
CA ASP A 430 -8.07 -52.37 -6.41
C ASP A 430 -7.79 -51.46 -7.61
N ASP A 431 -8.61 -50.42 -7.76
CA ASP A 431 -8.31 -49.30 -8.65
C ASP A 431 -7.68 -48.19 -7.81
N GLY A 432 -6.40 -47.88 -8.04
CA GLY A 432 -5.68 -46.77 -7.40
C GLY A 432 -6.26 -45.37 -7.69
N TYR A 433 -7.51 -45.28 -8.13
CA TYR A 433 -8.21 -44.08 -8.52
C TYR A 433 -9.74 -44.22 -8.34
N HIS A 434 -10.32 -43.35 -7.51
CA HIS A 434 -11.77 -43.22 -7.36
C HIS A 434 -12.22 -41.79 -7.66
N GLN A 435 -12.85 -41.60 -8.81
CA GLN A 435 -13.51 -40.36 -9.22
C GLN A 435 -14.89 -40.30 -8.56
N SER A 436 -15.04 -39.58 -7.44
CA SER A 436 -16.38 -39.30 -6.89
C SER A 436 -16.94 -38.05 -7.58
N SER A 437 -17.87 -38.23 -8.50
CA SER A 437 -18.70 -37.15 -9.00
C SER A 437 -19.63 -36.67 -7.87
N ARG A 438 -19.27 -35.55 -7.23
CA ARG A 438 -20.22 -34.82 -6.38
C ARG A 438 -21.27 -34.18 -7.30
N SER A 439 -22.36 -34.90 -7.54
CA SER A 439 -23.58 -34.27 -8.07
C SER A 439 -24.14 -33.37 -6.97
N VAL A 440 -23.95 -32.06 -7.14
CA VAL A 440 -24.65 -31.05 -6.35
C VAL A 440 -26.13 -31.17 -6.69
N ARG A 441 -26.90 -31.85 -5.84
CA ARG A 441 -28.37 -31.74 -5.86
C ARG A 441 -28.72 -30.28 -5.59
N ARG A 442 -29.01 -29.53 -6.65
CA ARG A 442 -29.73 -28.25 -6.56
C ARG A 442 -31.05 -28.54 -5.84
N GLY A 443 -31.14 -28.10 -4.58
CA GLY A 443 -32.42 -28.02 -3.89
C GLY A 443 -33.35 -27.13 -4.69
N LYS A 444 -34.54 -27.65 -5.02
CA LYS A 444 -35.66 -26.87 -5.52
C LYS A 444 -36.00 -25.81 -4.47
N GLN A 445 -35.91 -24.54 -4.85
CA GLN A 445 -36.69 -23.49 -4.19
C GLN A 445 -38.15 -23.70 -4.59
N LEU A 446 -38.99 -23.87 -3.57
CA LEU A 446 -40.41 -23.48 -3.60
C LEU A 446 -40.51 -22.09 -2.97
#